data_AF-R5X2R8-F1
#
_entry.id   AF-R5X2R8-F1
#
_cell.length_a   1.000
_cell.length_b   1.000
_cell.length_c   1.000
_cell.angle_alpha   90.00
_cell.angle_beta   90.00
_cell.angle_gamma   90.00
#
_symmetry.space_group_name_H-M   'P 1'
#
loop_
_entity.id
_entity.type
_entity.pdbx_description
1 polymer ?
#
loop_
_entity_poly.entity_id
_entity_poly.type
_entity_poly.pdbx_seq_one_letter_code
_entity_poly.pdbx_strand_id
1 'polypeptide(L)'
;MIKINTYIVKPLSSKKENIFLILTFFILISLAAIALKIRHRTDYEITLKDNEIVSYEILNNIELGVYSDIKNSLVDISQLKDGNNSLPSLKVLAEEEIPPYFKDVTWEERGAVEWTTFKHDSENYFIGRGNGKVGTFVVKFNNENIDESDIFYMKETPSFEDIEKNFEKYEHILKKIVPYTGNDERKKFTGE
;
A
#
# COMPACT_ATOMS: atom_id res chain seq x y z
N MET A 1 -39.84 -66.05 -49.14
CA MET A 1 -39.41 -64.82 -49.83
C MET A 1 -39.37 -63.70 -48.80
N ILE A 2 -38.17 -63.25 -48.39
CA ILE A 2 -38.01 -62.21 -47.36
C ILE A 2 -38.12 -60.85 -48.04
N LYS A 3 -39.01 -59.98 -47.56
CA LYS A 3 -39.23 -58.65 -48.11
C LYS A 3 -38.24 -57.68 -47.44
N ILE A 4 -37.26 -57.20 -48.21
CA ILE A 4 -36.27 -56.22 -47.73
C ILE A 4 -36.85 -54.82 -47.97
N ASN A 5 -37.16 -54.10 -46.89
CA ASN A 5 -37.53 -52.68 -46.96
C ASN A 5 -36.27 -51.84 -46.80
N THR A 6 -35.94 -51.05 -47.82
CA THR A 6 -34.80 -50.13 -47.80
C THR A 6 -35.30 -48.72 -47.53
N TYR A 7 -34.77 -48.07 -46.49
CA TYR A 7 -35.06 -46.67 -46.16
C TYR A 7 -33.83 -45.81 -46.44
N ILE A 8 -33.98 -44.79 -47.29
CA ILE A 8 -32.92 -43.81 -47.56
C ILE A 8 -32.95 -42.77 -46.44
N VAL A 9 -31.99 -42.83 -45.52
CA VAL A 9 -31.80 -41.81 -44.49
C VAL A 9 -31.20 -40.58 -45.15
N LYS A 10 -31.95 -39.48 -45.23
CA LYS A 10 -31.40 -38.20 -45.71
C LYS A 10 -30.37 -37.71 -44.69
N PRO A 11 -29.16 -37.30 -45.10
CA PRO A 11 -28.21 -36.70 -44.17
C PRO A 11 -28.85 -35.46 -43.54
N LEU A 12 -28.63 -35.26 -42.24
CA LEU A 12 -29.06 -34.02 -41.59
C LEU A 12 -28.49 -32.84 -42.38
N SER A 13 -29.36 -31.96 -42.87
CA SER A 13 -28.94 -30.75 -43.56
C SER A 13 -28.34 -29.78 -42.54
N SER A 14 -27.04 -29.93 -42.25
CA SER A 14 -26.29 -29.19 -41.23
C SER A 14 -26.26 -27.67 -41.41
N LYS A 15 -26.74 -27.15 -42.55
CA LYS A 15 -26.73 -25.71 -42.84
C LYS A 15 -27.56 -24.90 -41.85
N LYS A 16 -28.75 -25.39 -41.46
CA LYS A 16 -29.61 -24.66 -40.50
C LYS A 16 -29.06 -24.76 -39.07
N GLU A 17 -28.60 -25.94 -38.68
CA GLU A 17 -28.01 -26.19 -37.36
C GLU A 17 -26.76 -25.36 -37.12
N ASN A 18 -25.88 -25.26 -38.12
CA ASN A 18 -24.67 -24.42 -38.05
C ASN A 18 -25.02 -22.93 -37.90
N ILE A 19 -26.09 -22.43 -38.53
CA ILE A 19 -26.54 -21.04 -38.38
C ILE A 19 -27.03 -20.78 -36.96
N PHE A 20 -27.85 -21.68 -36.40
CA PHE A 20 -28.31 -21.55 -35.02
C PHE A 20 -27.15 -21.58 -34.03
N LEU A 21 -26.17 -22.47 -34.25
CA LEU A 21 -25.00 -22.59 -33.40
C LEU A 21 -24.13 -21.32 -33.43
N ILE A 22 -23.85 -20.78 -34.62
CA ILE A 22 -23.13 -19.50 -34.77
C ILE A 22 -23.89 -18.36 -34.07
N LEU A 23 -25.21 -18.31 -34.23
CA LEU A 23 -26.05 -17.30 -33.59
C LEU A 23 -25.99 -17.41 -32.06
N THR A 24 -26.05 -18.62 -31.51
CA THR A 24 -25.91 -18.87 -30.07
C THR A 24 -24.55 -18.41 -29.55
N PHE A 25 -23.46 -18.72 -30.27
CA PHE A 25 -22.12 -18.23 -29.90
C PHE A 25 -22.04 -16.71 -29.91
N PHE A 26 -22.64 -16.06 -30.91
CA PHE A 26 -22.65 -14.60 -30.99
C PHE A 26 -23.41 -13.96 -29.82
N ILE A 27 -24.55 -14.54 -29.43
CA ILE A 27 -25.33 -14.09 -28.28
C ILE A 27 -24.53 -14.25 -26.99
N LEU A 28 -23.86 -15.39 -26.79
CA LEU A 28 -23.03 -15.63 -25.62
C LEU A 28 -21.85 -14.64 -25.52
N ILE A 29 -21.15 -14.40 -26.63
CA ILE A 29 -20.04 -13.44 -26.69
C ILE A 29 -20.55 -12.02 -26.39
N SER A 30 -21.71 -11.64 -26.94
CA SER A 30 -22.31 -10.32 -26.69
C SER A 30 -22.70 -10.15 -25.21
N LEU A 31 -23.32 -11.18 -24.61
CA LEU A 31 -23.65 -11.19 -23.18
C LEU A 31 -22.39 -11.08 -22.31
N ALA A 32 -21.32 -11.81 -22.64
CA ALA A 32 -20.04 -11.72 -21.95
C ALA A 32 -19.42 -10.32 -22.06
N ALA A 33 -19.46 -9.70 -23.25
CA ALA A 33 -18.95 -8.35 -23.47
C ALA A 33 -19.75 -7.29 -22.69
N ILE A 34 -21.08 -7.41 -22.66
CA ILE A 34 -21.95 -6.53 -21.85
C ILE A 34 -21.66 -6.71 -20.36
N ALA A 35 -21.55 -7.97 -19.89
CA ALA A 35 -21.21 -8.27 -18.51
C ALA A 35 -19.84 -7.70 -18.12
N LEU A 36 -18.83 -7.83 -19.00
CA LEU A 36 -17.51 -7.24 -18.79
C LEU A 36 -17.57 -5.71 -18.73
N LYS A 37 -18.35 -5.07 -19.60
CA LYS A 37 -18.53 -3.62 -19.60
C LYS A 37 -19.22 -3.11 -18.34
N ILE A 38 -20.23 -3.82 -17.83
CA ILE A 38 -20.90 -3.49 -16.56
C ILE A 38 -19.96 -3.71 -15.37
N ARG A 39 -19.03 -4.69 -15.46
CA ARG A 39 -18.08 -5.02 -14.40
C ARG A 39 -16.79 -4.18 -14.46
N HIS A 40 -16.58 -3.42 -15.53
CA HIS A 40 -15.43 -2.53 -15.67
C HIS A 40 -15.62 -1.38 -14.69
N ARG A 41 -15.04 -1.53 -13.50
CA ARG A 41 -15.00 -0.49 -12.48
C ARG A 41 -14.07 0.60 -13.00
N THR A 42 -14.53 1.84 -12.94
CA THR A 42 -13.68 3.01 -13.18
C THR A 42 -12.48 2.93 -12.23
N ASP A 43 -11.28 3.15 -12.77
CA ASP A 43 -10.07 3.19 -11.95
C ASP A 43 -10.24 4.28 -10.90
N TYR A 44 -10.00 3.94 -9.64
CA TYR A 44 -10.08 4.88 -8.53
C TYR A 44 -8.84 5.76 -8.56
N GLU A 45 -9.01 7.04 -8.91
CA GLU A 45 -7.92 8.00 -8.98
C GLU A 45 -7.80 8.76 -7.64
N ILE A 46 -6.69 8.54 -6.92
CA ILE A 46 -6.31 9.40 -5.80
C ILE A 46 -5.53 10.58 -6.36
N THR A 47 -6.03 11.80 -6.17
CA THR A 47 -5.27 13.01 -6.50
C THR A 47 -4.16 13.21 -5.46
N LEU A 48 -2.92 12.88 -5.83
CA LEU A 48 -1.73 13.11 -5.01
C LEU A 48 -1.05 14.42 -5.40
N LYS A 49 -0.42 15.08 -4.42
CA LYS A 49 0.56 16.12 -4.73
C LYS A 49 1.88 15.48 -5.16
N ASP A 50 2.71 16.23 -5.88
CA ASP A 50 4.03 15.76 -6.35
C ASP A 50 4.96 15.29 -5.21
N ASN A 51 4.71 15.72 -3.97
CA ASN A 51 5.47 15.33 -2.78
C ASN A 51 4.77 14.27 -1.91
N GLU A 52 3.73 13.60 -2.43
CA GLU A 52 2.97 12.58 -1.72
C GLU A 52 3.07 11.22 -2.44
N ILE A 53 3.02 10.14 -1.66
CA ILE A 53 2.91 8.77 -2.18
C ILE A 53 1.81 8.01 -1.44
N VAL A 54 1.13 7.10 -2.13
CA VAL A 54 0.20 6.16 -1.49
C VAL A 54 1.00 4.99 -0.94
N SER A 55 0.81 4.69 0.34
CA SER A 55 1.54 3.61 1.02
C SER A 55 1.45 2.27 0.27
N TYR A 56 0.24 1.86 -0.13
CA TYR A 56 -0.01 0.54 -0.72
C TYR A 56 0.55 0.36 -2.14
N GLU A 57 0.74 1.43 -2.90
CA GLU A 57 1.24 1.33 -4.29
C GLU A 57 2.77 1.38 -4.36
N ILE A 58 3.40 2.14 -3.46
CA ILE A 58 4.83 2.44 -3.53
C ILE A 58 5.66 1.59 -2.57
N LEU A 59 5.16 1.34 -1.35
CA LEU A 59 5.91 0.58 -0.36
C LEU A 59 5.80 -0.92 -0.62
N ASN A 60 6.91 -1.64 -0.53
CA ASN A 60 6.89 -3.11 -0.57
C ASN A 60 6.34 -3.70 0.74
N ASN A 61 6.06 -5.01 0.78
CA ASN A 61 5.47 -5.66 1.96
C ASN A 61 6.27 -5.45 3.27
N ILE A 62 7.59 -5.42 3.21
CA ILE A 62 8.45 -5.19 4.38
C ILE A 62 8.34 -3.72 4.81
N GLU A 63 8.41 -2.80 3.85
CA GLU A 63 8.24 -1.35 4.09
C GLU A 63 6.85 -1.01 4.64
N LEU A 64 5.80 -1.68 4.17
CA LEU A 64 4.44 -1.57 4.71
C LEU A 64 4.36 -2.05 6.16
N GLY A 65 5.08 -3.13 6.50
CA GLY A 65 5.19 -3.61 7.87
C GLY A 65 5.80 -2.56 8.80
N VAL A 66 6.95 -2.00 8.39
CA VAL A 66 7.61 -0.90 9.13
C VAL A 66 6.70 0.32 9.24
N TYR A 67 6.06 0.75 8.15
CA TYR A 67 5.13 1.86 8.15
C TYR A 67 3.96 1.65 9.13
N SER A 68 3.40 0.44 9.15
CA SER A 68 2.34 0.09 10.10
C SER A 68 2.81 0.16 11.54
N ASP A 69 4.03 -0.30 11.84
CA ASP A 69 4.59 -0.20 13.20
C ASP A 69 4.78 1.25 13.61
N ILE A 70 5.35 2.07 12.73
CA ILE A 70 5.53 3.50 12.98
C ILE A 70 4.18 4.12 13.31
N LYS A 71 3.16 3.87 12.47
CA LYS A 71 1.82 4.45 12.66
C LYS A 71 1.18 4.01 13.97
N ASN A 72 1.30 2.73 14.32
CA ASN A 72 0.78 2.21 15.58
C ASN A 72 1.53 2.80 16.79
N SER A 73 2.86 2.92 16.70
CA SER A 73 3.70 3.45 17.75
C SER A 73 3.40 4.91 18.11
N LEU A 74 2.79 5.69 17.20
CA LEU A 74 2.41 7.07 17.49
C LEU A 74 1.42 7.14 18.67
N VAL A 75 0.53 6.15 18.80
CA VAL A 75 -0.42 6.08 19.92
C VAL A 75 0.33 5.87 21.24
N ASP A 76 1.27 4.93 21.26
CA ASP A 76 2.09 4.65 22.45
C ASP A 76 2.98 5.86 22.79
N ILE A 77 3.59 6.50 21.79
CA ILE A 77 4.37 7.73 21.95
C ILE A 77 3.51 8.85 22.52
N SER A 78 2.26 9.01 22.07
CA SER A 78 1.33 10.00 22.60
C SER A 78 1.07 9.77 24.08
N GLN A 79 0.78 8.53 24.48
CA GLN A 79 0.53 8.17 25.88
C GLN A 79 1.77 8.42 26.77
N LEU A 80 2.96 8.05 26.29
CA LEU A 80 4.21 8.28 27.00
C LEU A 80 4.53 9.78 27.13
N LYS A 81 4.22 10.57 26.09
CA LYS A 81 4.38 12.02 26.10
C LYS A 81 3.45 12.68 27.11
N ASP A 82 2.19 12.25 27.20
CA ASP A 82 1.23 12.80 28.15
C ASP A 82 1.64 12.50 29.60
N GLY A 83 2.23 11.33 29.86
CA GLY A 83 2.75 10.96 31.18
C GLY A 83 3.99 11.76 31.62
N ASN A 84 4.90 12.06 30.69
CA ASN A 84 6.23 12.64 30.97
C ASN A 84 6.41 14.09 30.48
N ASN A 85 5.36 14.69 29.93
CA ASN A 85 5.33 16.03 29.33
C ASN A 85 6.46 16.31 28.32
N SER A 86 6.96 15.27 27.65
CA SER A 86 8.07 15.33 26.70
C SER A 86 8.06 14.13 25.77
N LEU A 87 8.57 14.30 24.55
CA LEU A 87 8.67 13.20 23.59
C LEU A 87 9.59 12.09 24.13
N PRO A 88 9.17 10.81 24.15
CA PRO A 88 9.99 9.71 24.62
C PRO A 88 11.25 9.55 23.77
N SER A 89 12.36 9.18 24.42
CA SER A 89 13.59 8.83 23.70
C SER A 89 13.48 7.46 23.04
N LEU A 90 14.26 7.20 21.98
CA LEU A 90 14.34 5.88 21.35
C LEU A 90 14.70 4.76 22.33
N LYS A 91 15.49 5.09 23.37
CA LYS A 91 15.84 4.15 24.43
C LYS A 91 14.61 3.72 25.23
N VAL A 92 13.74 4.67 25.60
CA VAL A 92 12.48 4.38 26.31
C VAL A 92 11.57 3.53 25.44
N LEU A 93 11.45 3.87 24.15
CA LEU A 93 10.63 3.08 23.21
C LEU A 93 11.14 1.63 23.07
N ALA A 94 12.46 1.43 23.08
CA ALA A 94 13.04 0.10 23.08
C ALA A 94 12.85 -0.65 24.43
N GLU A 95 12.93 0.05 25.57
CA GLU A 95 12.70 -0.53 26.90
C GLU A 95 11.24 -0.95 27.12
N GLU A 96 10.29 -0.21 26.56
CA GLU A 96 8.85 -0.53 26.56
C GLU A 96 8.46 -1.54 25.45
N GLU A 97 9.44 -2.13 24.77
CA GLU A 97 9.25 -3.12 23.71
C GLU A 97 8.39 -2.63 22.52
N ILE A 98 8.39 -1.32 22.24
CA ILE A 98 7.56 -0.69 21.20
C ILE A 98 8.21 -0.85 19.81
N PRO A 99 7.56 -1.53 18.84
CA PRO A 99 8.03 -1.58 17.46
C PRO A 99 7.89 -0.22 16.76
N PRO A 100 8.72 0.10 15.75
CA PRO A 100 9.84 -0.68 15.21
C PRO A 100 11.17 -0.37 15.92
N TYR A 101 11.14 0.14 17.16
CA TYR A 101 12.32 0.58 17.90
C TYR A 101 12.92 -0.53 18.76
N PHE A 102 12.08 -1.46 19.22
CA PHE A 102 12.50 -2.69 19.89
C PHE A 102 13.08 -3.70 18.88
N LYS A 103 14.25 -4.26 19.20
CA LYS A 103 15.02 -5.15 18.31
C LYS A 103 14.70 -6.62 18.59
N ASP A 104 13.54 -7.06 18.13
CA ASP A 104 13.10 -8.46 18.18
C ASP A 104 13.25 -9.18 16.83
N VAL A 105 12.71 -10.40 16.73
CA VAL A 105 12.69 -11.16 15.47
C VAL A 105 11.90 -10.42 14.39
N THR A 106 10.80 -9.77 14.77
CA THR A 106 9.97 -9.00 13.85
C THR A 106 10.74 -7.82 13.25
N TRP A 107 11.57 -7.13 14.05
CA TRP A 107 12.47 -6.07 13.59
C TRP A 107 13.47 -6.57 12.54
N GLU A 108 14.06 -7.76 12.73
CA GLU A 108 14.96 -8.36 11.74
C GLU A 108 14.24 -8.66 10.42
N GLU A 109 13.05 -9.27 10.50
CA GLU A 109 12.19 -9.55 9.35
C GLU A 109 11.74 -8.27 8.63
N ARG A 110 11.57 -7.19 9.39
CA ARG A 110 11.21 -5.85 8.91
C ARG A 110 12.40 -5.02 8.43
N GLY A 111 13.52 -5.69 8.15
CA GLY A 111 14.67 -5.08 7.48
C GLY A 111 15.64 -4.37 8.41
N ALA A 112 15.57 -4.65 9.71
CA ALA A 112 16.52 -4.17 10.72
C ALA A 112 16.73 -2.65 10.65
N VAL A 113 15.62 -1.90 10.63
CA VAL A 113 15.66 -0.43 10.51
C VAL A 113 16.31 0.15 11.76
N GLU A 114 17.41 0.86 11.58
CA GLU A 114 18.09 1.57 12.66
C GLU A 114 17.49 2.96 12.82
N TRP A 115 17.38 3.43 14.05
CA TRP A 115 16.70 4.68 14.38
C TRP A 115 17.65 5.68 15.03
N THR A 116 17.52 6.94 14.64
CA THR A 116 18.11 8.09 15.33
C THR A 116 17.10 9.21 15.47
N THR A 117 17.38 10.15 16.37
CA THR A 117 16.63 11.40 16.47
C THR A 117 17.46 12.54 15.90
N PHE A 118 16.80 13.54 15.33
CA PHE A 118 17.43 14.81 15.02
C PHE A 118 16.43 15.96 15.21
N LYS A 119 16.94 17.17 15.36
CA LYS A 119 16.12 18.38 15.51
C LYS A 119 16.47 19.36 14.42
N HIS A 120 15.47 19.88 13.72
CA HIS A 120 15.64 20.87 12.66
C HIS A 120 14.48 21.86 12.71
N ASP A 121 14.78 23.16 12.64
CA ASP A 121 13.79 24.25 12.70
C ASP A 121 12.78 24.16 13.86
N SER A 122 13.26 23.77 15.05
CA SER A 122 12.46 23.54 16.27
C SER A 122 11.53 22.32 16.24
N GLU A 123 11.50 21.58 15.13
CA GLU A 123 10.75 20.34 14.99
C GLU A 123 11.61 19.14 15.40
N ASN A 124 10.99 18.15 16.03
CA ASN A 124 11.64 16.90 16.39
C ASN A 124 11.33 15.85 15.33
N TYR A 125 12.34 15.07 14.98
CA TYR A 125 12.22 14.03 13.98
C TYR A 125 12.86 12.73 14.44
N PHE A 126 12.25 11.63 14.04
CA PHE A 126 12.89 10.32 14.04
C PHE A 126 13.25 9.93 12.60
N ILE A 127 14.46 9.43 12.41
CA ILE A 127 14.91 8.87 11.12
C ILE A 127 15.15 7.38 11.30
N GLY A 128 14.42 6.57 10.53
CA GLY A 128 14.62 5.14 10.41
C GLY A 128 15.36 4.83 9.11
N ARG A 129 16.60 4.33 9.21
CA ARG A 129 17.40 3.92 8.04
C ARG A 129 17.36 2.40 7.90
N GLY A 130 16.82 1.92 6.79
CA GLY A 130 16.85 0.51 6.45
C GLY A 130 18.21 0.00 5.95
N ASN A 131 18.31 -1.31 5.76
CA ASN A 131 19.53 -2.01 5.33
C ASN A 131 19.77 -2.00 3.79
N GLY A 132 19.09 -1.13 3.04
CA GLY A 132 19.14 -1.07 1.58
C GLY A 132 18.07 -1.89 0.86
N LYS A 133 17.42 -2.86 1.53
CA LYS A 133 16.16 -3.48 1.04
C LYS A 133 14.93 -2.67 1.44
N VAL A 134 15.04 -2.00 2.58
CA VAL A 134 14.08 -1.03 3.11
C VAL A 134 14.70 0.36 2.95
N GLY A 135 13.90 1.31 2.46
CA GLY A 135 14.31 2.71 2.33
C GLY A 135 14.49 3.42 3.68
N THR A 136 14.53 4.75 3.63
CA THR A 136 14.57 5.60 4.82
C THR A 136 13.20 6.17 5.12
N PHE A 137 12.80 6.06 6.38
CA PHE A 137 11.60 6.68 6.94
C PHE A 137 11.97 7.91 7.77
N VAL A 138 11.16 8.95 7.71
CA VAL A 138 11.29 10.14 8.55
C VAL A 138 9.95 10.44 9.18
N VAL A 139 9.89 10.52 10.51
CA VAL A 139 8.70 10.91 11.26
C VAL A 139 8.89 12.35 11.70
N LYS A 140 8.00 13.24 11.24
CA LYS A 140 7.89 14.62 11.72
C LYS A 140 6.79 14.68 12.77
N PHE A 141 7.16 14.88 14.02
CA PHE A 141 6.19 14.88 15.11
C PHE A 141 5.31 16.11 15.08
N ASN A 142 3.99 15.90 15.18
CA ASN A 142 3.06 16.96 15.51
C ASN A 142 2.97 17.07 17.04
N ASN A 143 3.52 18.16 17.59
CA ASN A 143 3.59 18.35 19.05
C ASN A 143 2.22 18.53 19.72
N GLU A 144 1.19 18.96 18.96
CA GLU A 144 -0.18 19.12 19.45
C GLU A 144 -0.92 17.79 19.45
N ASN A 145 -0.77 17.01 18.37
CA ASN A 145 -1.40 15.70 18.22
C ASN A 145 -0.43 14.69 17.59
N ILE A 146 0.20 13.85 18.42
CA ILE A 146 1.21 12.89 17.97
C ILE A 146 0.63 11.87 16.98
N ASP A 147 -0.64 11.49 17.12
CA ASP A 147 -1.30 10.52 16.23
C ASP A 147 -1.41 11.03 14.78
N GLU A 148 -1.40 12.35 14.61
CA GLU A 148 -1.44 13.06 13.34
C GLU A 148 -0.03 13.44 12.82
N SER A 149 1.03 12.87 13.40
CA SER A 149 2.39 13.08 12.91
C SER A 149 2.55 12.62 11.47
N ASP A 150 3.34 13.37 10.71
CA ASP A 150 3.59 13.09 9.31
C ASP A 150 4.73 12.08 9.16
N ILE A 151 4.52 11.08 8.31
CA ILE A 151 5.51 10.04 8.01
C ILE A 151 5.93 10.22 6.56
N PHE A 152 7.23 10.38 6.33
CA PHE A 152 7.84 10.53 5.02
C PHE A 152 8.70 9.33 4.70
N TYR A 153 8.91 9.11 3.41
CA TYR A 153 9.71 8.01 2.89
C TYR A 153 10.55 8.45 1.68
N MET A 154 11.75 7.89 1.60
CA MET A 154 12.59 7.92 0.40
C MET A 154 13.24 6.56 0.19
N LYS A 155 13.51 6.19 -1.06
CA LYS A 155 14.07 4.87 -1.38
C LYS A 155 15.55 4.79 -0.99
N GLU A 156 16.23 5.92 -1.06
CA GLU A 156 17.63 6.08 -0.72
C GLU A 156 17.87 5.88 0.78
N THR A 157 19.04 5.35 1.11
CA THR A 157 19.45 5.10 2.51
C THR A 157 20.74 5.86 2.89
N PRO A 158 20.75 7.21 2.76
CA PRO A 158 21.88 8.03 3.16
C PRO A 158 22.22 7.83 4.65
N SER A 159 23.46 8.14 5.04
CA SER A 159 23.83 8.05 6.45
C SER A 159 23.09 9.09 7.28
N PHE A 160 22.89 8.82 8.56
CA PHE A 160 22.25 9.77 9.47
C PHE A 160 22.95 11.13 9.48
N GLU A 161 24.29 11.13 9.53
CA GLU A 161 25.10 12.35 9.49
C GLU A 161 24.91 13.16 8.21
N ASP A 162 24.68 12.51 7.07
CA ASP A 162 24.45 13.18 5.80
C ASP A 162 23.04 13.79 5.74
N ILE A 163 22.03 13.08 6.25
CA ILE A 163 20.66 13.61 6.37
C ILE A 163 20.64 14.83 7.29
N GLU A 164 21.27 14.74 8.46
CA GLU A 164 21.27 15.82 9.45
C GLU A 164 21.94 17.10 8.92
N LYS A 165 23.04 16.96 8.16
CA LYS A 165 23.78 18.12 7.61
C LYS A 165 23.16 18.70 6.35
N ASN A 166 22.43 17.91 5.58
CA ASN A 166 21.91 18.27 4.27
C ASN A 166 20.39 18.04 4.19
N PHE A 167 19.65 18.32 5.26
CA PHE A 167 18.23 17.96 5.35
C PHE A 167 17.39 18.60 4.23
N GLU A 168 17.71 19.84 3.87
CA GLU A 168 17.05 20.62 2.81
C GLU A 168 17.19 19.95 1.43
N LYS A 169 18.29 19.26 1.19
CA LYS A 169 18.49 18.46 -0.04
C LYS A 169 17.50 17.30 -0.10
N TYR A 170 17.23 16.68 1.05
CA TYR A 170 16.36 15.50 1.15
C TYR A 170 14.88 15.87 1.22
N GLU A 171 14.53 17.08 1.65
CA GLU A 171 13.14 17.55 1.72
C GLU A 171 12.40 17.43 0.38
N HIS A 172 13.09 17.63 -0.75
CA HIS A 172 12.52 17.48 -2.10
C HIS A 172 12.28 16.01 -2.52
N ILE A 173 13.06 15.09 -1.94
CA ILE A 173 13.04 13.65 -2.29
C ILE A 173 12.10 12.90 -1.35
N LEU A 174 12.02 13.34 -0.08
CA LEU A 174 11.10 12.82 0.91
C LEU A 174 9.66 13.01 0.44
N LYS A 175 8.96 11.89 0.29
CA LYS A 175 7.54 11.87 -0.05
C LYS A 175 6.74 11.58 1.19
N LYS A 176 5.74 12.43 1.47
CA LYS A 176 4.78 12.20 2.53
C LYS A 176 3.96 10.96 2.19
N ILE A 177 3.91 9.99 3.10
CA ILE A 177 3.10 8.80 2.94
C ILE A 177 1.67 9.13 3.31
N VAL A 178 0.77 9.02 2.32
CA VAL A 178 -0.67 9.11 2.53
C VAL A 178 -1.19 7.69 2.79
N PRO A 179 -1.85 7.45 3.95
CA PRO A 179 -2.40 6.14 4.26
C PRO A 179 -3.55 5.83 3.31
N TYR A 180 -3.56 4.62 2.78
CA TYR A 180 -4.72 4.10 2.09
C TYR A 180 -5.72 3.54 3.10
N THR A 181 -6.92 4.11 3.15
CA THR A 181 -7.92 3.84 4.19
C THR A 181 -9.04 2.94 3.70
N GLY A 182 -9.80 2.35 4.62
CA GLY A 182 -11.00 1.59 4.28
C GLY A 182 -12.07 2.43 3.55
N ASN A 183 -12.04 3.75 3.72
CA ASN A 183 -12.90 4.65 2.95
C ASN A 183 -12.48 4.72 1.49
N ASP A 184 -11.18 4.66 1.22
CA ASP A 184 -10.62 4.66 -0.15
C ASP A 184 -10.92 3.33 -0.84
N GLU A 185 -10.82 2.20 -0.12
CA GLU A 185 -11.34 0.90 -0.59
C GLU A 185 -12.83 0.99 -0.91
N ARG A 186 -13.64 1.56 -0.01
CA ARG A 186 -15.08 1.70 -0.24
C ARG A 186 -15.36 2.53 -1.48
N LYS A 187 -14.70 3.67 -1.65
CA LYS A 187 -14.84 4.55 -2.83
C LYS A 187 -14.43 3.85 -4.12
N LYS A 188 -13.32 3.10 -4.11
CA LYS A 188 -12.92 2.21 -5.19
C LYS A 188 -13.97 1.14 -5.50
N PHE A 189 -14.64 0.60 -4.48
CA PHE A 189 -15.73 -0.35 -4.68
C PHE A 189 -17.04 0.31 -5.16
N THR A 190 -17.27 1.58 -4.88
CA THR A 190 -18.48 2.30 -5.29
C THR A 190 -18.32 3.10 -6.58
N GLY A 191 -17.09 3.33 -7.04
CA GLY A 191 -16.80 4.21 -8.18
C GLY A 191 -17.01 5.69 -7.88
N GLU A 192 -16.87 6.08 -6.60
CA GLU A 192 -16.85 7.48 -6.14
C GLU A 192 -15.44 8.05 -6.17
#